data_AF-A0A673JD77-F1
#
_entry.id   AF-A0A673JD77-F1
#
_cell.length_a   1.000
_cell.length_b   1.000
_cell.length_c   1.000
_cell.angle_alpha   90.00
_cell.angle_beta   90.00
_cell.angle_gamma   90.00
#
_symmetry.space_group_name_H-M   'P 1'
#
loop_
_entity.id
_entity.type
_entity.pdbx_description
1 polymer ?
#
loop_
_entity_poly.entity_id
_entity_poly.type
_entity_poly.pdbx_seq_one_letter_code
_entity_poly.pdbx_strand_id
1 'polypeptide(L)'
;MRVTSDSTAVSYFLDRFYTNRISFRMLINQHTLLFGNDINPAHPKHIGSIDPNCNVAEVVTDAYETAKMVCEQYYSAAPELKIEEFNAKAPQIPIQAVYVPSHLFHMLFELFKNAMRATNELHEGSKEGLPLIKAKVTLGKEDLSVKISDRGGGVALRKIDRLFNYTYSTAPTPSLDSKRVPLAGFGHGLPISRLYARYFQGDLKLYSMEGVGTDAVIYLKALSSESFERLPVFNKSAWRHYQGGPGADDWSNPSKEPRDTSKYKAKR
;
A
#
# COMPACT_ATOMS: atom_id res chain seq x y z
N MET A 1 21.23 -0.31 12.42
CA MET A 1 20.29 -0.94 13.37
C MET A 1 19.91 -2.28 12.78
N ARG A 2 20.29 -3.39 13.45
CA ARG A 2 20.03 -4.76 12.99
C ARG A 2 18.53 -5.01 13.07
N VAL A 3 17.93 -5.49 11.99
CA VAL A 3 16.62 -6.15 12.05
C VAL A 3 16.89 -7.45 12.80
N THR A 4 16.39 -7.58 14.02
CA THR A 4 16.52 -8.83 14.77
C THR A 4 15.72 -9.92 14.06
N SER A 5 16.19 -11.17 14.07
CA SER A 5 15.50 -12.33 13.49
C SER A 5 14.02 -12.42 13.94
N ASP A 6 13.76 -11.99 15.16
CA ASP A 6 12.43 -11.90 15.77
C ASP A 6 11.47 -10.98 15.01
N SER A 7 11.95 -9.85 14.49
CA SER A 7 11.14 -8.92 13.69
C SER A 7 10.70 -9.52 12.35
N THR A 8 11.50 -10.42 11.76
CA THR A 8 11.16 -11.05 10.48
C THR A 8 10.13 -12.16 10.64
N ALA A 9 10.22 -12.94 11.72
CA ALA A 9 9.24 -13.98 12.03
C ALA A 9 7.86 -13.38 12.35
N VAL A 10 7.83 -12.26 13.09
CA VAL A 10 6.59 -11.52 13.37
C VAL A 10 5.97 -10.98 12.09
N SER A 11 6.74 -10.33 11.21
CA SER A 11 6.21 -9.85 9.92
C SER A 11 5.67 -11.01 9.07
N TYR A 12 6.39 -12.13 8.98
CA TYR A 12 5.93 -13.33 8.27
C TYR A 12 4.63 -13.89 8.85
N PHE A 13 4.48 -13.91 10.17
CA PHE A 13 3.23 -14.30 10.83
C PHE A 13 2.09 -13.33 10.50
N LEU A 14 2.31 -12.02 10.66
CA LEU A 14 1.28 -11.00 10.48
C LEU A 14 0.78 -10.97 9.03
N ASP A 15 1.67 -11.07 8.04
CA ASP A 15 1.30 -11.18 6.62
C ASP A 15 0.29 -12.31 6.41
N ARG A 16 0.59 -13.49 6.95
CA ARG A 16 -0.25 -14.70 6.80
C ARG A 16 -1.55 -14.56 7.59
N PHE A 17 -1.47 -14.12 8.83
CA PHE A 17 -2.62 -13.95 9.71
C PHE A 17 -3.64 -12.97 9.10
N TYR A 18 -3.18 -11.80 8.66
CA TYR A 18 -4.07 -10.80 8.07
C TYR A 18 -4.58 -11.21 6.69
N THR A 19 -3.79 -11.92 5.87
CA THR A 19 -4.29 -12.48 4.60
C THR A 19 -5.44 -13.46 4.86
N ASN A 20 -5.30 -14.34 5.85
CA ASN A 20 -6.37 -15.27 6.21
C ASN A 20 -7.62 -14.54 6.74
N ARG A 21 -7.42 -13.45 7.51
CA ARG A 21 -8.52 -12.59 7.97
C ARG A 21 -9.25 -11.89 6.82
N ILE A 22 -8.54 -11.44 5.79
CA ILE A 22 -9.14 -10.90 4.56
C ILE A 22 -10.00 -11.97 3.90
N SER A 23 -9.49 -13.21 3.79
CA SER A 23 -10.24 -14.33 3.21
C SER A 23 -11.50 -14.68 3.97
N PHE A 24 -11.44 -14.78 5.30
CA PHE A 24 -12.63 -15.04 6.10
C PHE A 24 -13.69 -13.96 5.92
N ARG A 25 -13.30 -12.69 5.89
CA ARG A 25 -14.24 -11.59 5.61
C ARG A 25 -14.81 -11.69 4.19
N MET A 26 -14.00 -12.07 3.21
CA MET A 26 -14.46 -12.27 1.83
C MET A 26 -15.56 -13.33 1.77
N LEU A 27 -15.31 -14.54 2.29
CA LEU A 27 -16.25 -15.66 2.26
C LEU A 27 -17.54 -15.35 3.03
N ILE A 28 -17.41 -14.81 4.25
CA ILE A 28 -18.56 -14.43 5.08
C ILE A 28 -19.38 -13.36 4.37
N ASN A 29 -18.76 -12.28 3.89
CA ASN A 29 -19.47 -11.19 3.21
C ASN A 29 -20.20 -11.68 1.96
N GLN A 30 -19.57 -12.56 1.16
CA GLN A 30 -20.24 -13.13 -0.01
C GLN A 30 -21.49 -13.91 0.40
N HIS A 31 -21.39 -14.77 1.41
CA HIS A 31 -22.54 -15.55 1.88
C HIS A 31 -23.64 -14.65 2.44
N THR A 32 -23.29 -13.70 3.31
CA THR A 32 -24.28 -12.82 3.95
C THR A 32 -24.93 -11.85 2.97
N LEU A 33 -24.23 -11.36 1.95
CA LEU A 33 -24.81 -10.42 0.98
C LEU A 33 -25.68 -11.10 -0.09
N LEU A 34 -25.43 -12.37 -0.39
CA LEU A 34 -26.21 -13.13 -1.36
C LEU A 34 -27.42 -13.83 -0.73
N PHE A 35 -27.28 -14.31 0.50
CA PHE A 35 -28.29 -15.13 1.17
C PHE A 35 -28.85 -14.49 2.44
N GLY A 36 -28.29 -13.36 2.89
CA GLY A 36 -28.91 -12.57 3.94
C GLY A 36 -30.17 -11.90 3.42
N ASN A 37 -31.15 -11.72 4.30
CA ASN A 37 -32.43 -11.10 3.95
C ASN A 37 -32.30 -9.60 3.61
N ASP A 38 -31.09 -9.04 3.68
CA ASP A 38 -30.77 -7.66 3.34
C ASP A 38 -30.28 -7.58 1.88
N ILE A 39 -31.20 -7.25 0.97
CA ILE A 39 -30.80 -6.78 -0.37
C ILE A 39 -30.03 -5.49 -0.15
N ASN A 40 -28.73 -5.45 -0.46
CA ASN A 40 -27.94 -4.22 -0.35
C ASN A 40 -28.51 -3.16 -1.32
N PRO A 41 -29.31 -2.17 -0.86
CA PRO A 41 -30.03 -1.28 -1.76
C PRO A 41 -29.09 -0.31 -2.46
N ALA A 42 -27.90 -0.08 -1.88
CA ALA A 42 -26.91 0.85 -2.40
C ALA A 42 -26.22 0.31 -3.67
N HIS A 43 -26.11 -1.01 -3.82
CA HIS A 43 -25.39 -1.63 -4.93
C HIS A 43 -26.12 -2.85 -5.49
N PRO A 44 -27.30 -2.68 -6.11
CA PRO A 44 -28.14 -3.79 -6.56
C PRO A 44 -27.53 -4.59 -7.72
N LYS A 45 -26.50 -4.07 -8.39
CA LYS A 45 -25.82 -4.73 -9.51
C LYS A 45 -24.60 -5.57 -9.07
N HIS A 46 -24.23 -5.53 -7.80
CA HIS A 46 -23.10 -6.30 -7.29
C HIS A 46 -23.49 -7.77 -7.06
N ILE A 47 -22.52 -8.66 -7.22
CA ILE A 47 -22.63 -10.08 -6.87
C ILE A 47 -21.97 -10.26 -5.51
N GLY A 48 -22.79 -10.08 -4.46
CA GLY A 48 -22.30 -9.93 -3.09
C GLY A 48 -21.49 -8.63 -2.96
N SER A 49 -20.20 -8.76 -2.69
CA SER A 49 -19.23 -7.66 -2.59
C SER A 49 -18.41 -7.42 -3.87
N ILE A 50 -18.61 -8.24 -4.90
CA ILE A 50 -17.92 -8.12 -6.20
C ILE A 50 -18.75 -7.25 -7.13
N ASP A 51 -18.11 -6.23 -7.71
CA ASP A 51 -18.66 -5.44 -8.80
C ASP A 51 -18.13 -5.98 -10.14
N PRO A 52 -19.00 -6.51 -11.02
CA PRO A 52 -18.60 -7.00 -12.33
C PRO A 52 -18.13 -5.89 -13.28
N ASN A 53 -18.47 -4.62 -13.01
CA ASN A 53 -18.17 -3.47 -13.86
C ASN A 53 -17.53 -2.33 -13.05
N CYS A 54 -16.68 -2.67 -12.07
CA CYS A 54 -16.02 -1.71 -11.19
C CYS A 54 -15.28 -0.64 -11.99
N ASN A 55 -15.78 0.60 -11.94
CA ASN A 55 -15.11 1.75 -12.55
C ASN A 55 -13.94 2.18 -11.66
N VAL A 56 -12.72 1.95 -12.15
CA VAL A 56 -11.51 2.16 -11.34
C VAL A 56 -11.29 3.64 -11.03
N ALA A 57 -11.61 4.54 -11.95
CA ALA A 57 -11.45 5.98 -11.75
C ALA A 57 -12.42 6.54 -10.69
N GLU A 58 -13.64 5.99 -10.61
CA GLU A 58 -14.61 6.35 -9.56
C GLU A 58 -14.07 5.94 -8.18
N VAL A 59 -13.58 4.71 -8.01
CA VAL A 59 -13.01 4.26 -6.73
C VAL A 59 -11.76 5.06 -6.33
N VAL A 60 -10.96 5.49 -7.31
CA VAL A 60 -9.83 6.42 -7.09
C VAL A 60 -10.32 7.76 -6.56
N THR A 61 -11.39 8.31 -7.16
CA THR A 61 -11.97 9.58 -6.74
C THR A 61 -12.54 9.48 -5.33
N ASP A 62 -13.34 8.46 -5.03
CA ASP A 62 -13.95 8.25 -3.72
C ASP A 62 -12.91 8.11 -2.60
N ALA A 63 -11.86 7.32 -2.86
CA ALA A 63 -10.76 7.12 -1.92
C ALA A 63 -9.97 8.41 -1.68
N TYR A 64 -9.75 9.19 -2.73
CA TYR A 64 -9.10 10.49 -2.66
C TYR A 64 -9.93 11.49 -1.85
N GLU A 65 -11.21 11.67 -2.15
CA GLU A 65 -12.09 12.62 -1.44
C GLU A 65 -12.18 12.27 0.04
N THR A 66 -12.27 10.98 0.37
CA THR A 66 -12.25 10.53 1.77
C THR A 66 -10.92 10.84 2.46
N ALA A 67 -9.79 10.61 1.78
CA ALA A 67 -8.47 10.97 2.31
C ALA A 67 -8.29 12.49 2.43
N LYS A 68 -8.82 13.26 1.48
CA LYS A 68 -8.80 14.72 1.44
C LYS A 68 -9.50 15.29 2.67
N MET A 69 -10.70 14.82 2.98
CA MET A 69 -11.44 15.20 4.19
C MET A 69 -10.62 14.97 5.48
N VAL A 70 -9.96 13.81 5.60
CA VAL A 70 -9.11 13.51 6.78
C VAL A 70 -7.87 14.40 6.82
N CYS A 71 -7.26 14.67 5.65
CA CYS A 71 -6.10 15.55 5.53
C CYS A 71 -6.45 17.00 5.89
N GLU A 72 -7.53 17.55 5.35
CA GLU A 72 -8.01 18.90 5.63
C GLU A 72 -8.38 19.07 7.10
N GLN A 73 -8.97 18.05 7.73
CA GLN A 73 -9.23 18.07 9.17
C GLN A 73 -7.95 18.20 10.01
N TYR A 74 -6.81 17.72 9.52
CA TYR A 74 -5.53 17.72 10.25
C TYR A 74 -4.63 18.90 9.89
N TYR A 75 -4.48 19.20 8.59
CA TYR A 75 -3.57 20.24 8.07
C TYR A 75 -4.28 21.51 7.61
N SER A 76 -5.62 21.56 7.61
CA SER A 76 -6.43 22.66 7.03
C SER A 76 -6.20 22.91 5.53
N ALA A 77 -5.51 21.99 4.85
CA ALA A 77 -5.27 22.00 3.41
C ALA A 77 -5.00 20.58 2.91
N ALA A 78 -5.24 20.35 1.62
CA ALA A 78 -4.91 19.10 0.94
C ALA A 78 -4.52 19.35 -0.52
N PRO A 79 -3.58 18.57 -1.08
CA PRO A 79 -3.21 18.66 -2.49
C PRO A 79 -4.35 18.18 -3.39
N GLU A 80 -4.57 18.87 -4.52
CA GLU A 80 -5.57 18.49 -5.52
C GLU A 80 -5.15 17.23 -6.31
N LEU A 81 -6.14 16.48 -6.83
CA LEU A 81 -5.93 15.26 -7.62
C LEU A 81 -5.98 15.52 -9.12
N LYS A 82 -5.05 14.91 -9.87
CA LYS A 82 -5.16 14.75 -11.33
C LYS A 82 -5.20 13.27 -11.69
N ILE A 83 -6.27 12.82 -12.34
CA ILE A 83 -6.41 11.45 -12.85
C ILE A 83 -6.11 11.42 -14.35
N GLU A 84 -5.30 10.45 -14.79
CA GLU A 84 -5.04 10.15 -16.19
C GLU A 84 -5.32 8.65 -16.45
N GLU A 85 -6.20 8.35 -17.39
CA GLU A 85 -6.51 6.97 -17.80
C GLU A 85 -5.86 6.62 -19.13
N PHE A 86 -5.37 5.38 -19.25
CA PHE A 86 -4.88 4.82 -20.50
C PHE A 86 -5.36 3.38 -20.67
N ASN A 87 -6.44 3.20 -21.42
CA ASN A 87 -6.98 1.89 -21.75
C ASN A 87 -6.37 1.38 -23.07
N ALA A 88 -5.39 0.49 -22.96
CA ALA A 88 -4.72 -0.07 -24.14
C ALA A 88 -5.58 -1.11 -24.87
N LYS A 89 -6.58 -1.70 -24.20
CA LYS A 89 -7.50 -2.68 -24.80
C LYS A 89 -8.57 -1.99 -25.65
N ALA A 90 -9.09 -0.86 -25.18
CA ALA A 90 -10.09 -0.06 -25.87
C ALA A 90 -9.92 1.43 -25.52
N PRO A 91 -9.21 2.20 -26.36
CA PRO A 91 -9.04 3.64 -26.16
C PRO A 91 -10.39 4.35 -26.01
N GLN A 92 -10.44 5.39 -25.16
CA GLN A 92 -11.64 6.19 -24.86
C GLN A 92 -12.77 5.49 -24.08
N ILE A 93 -12.64 4.18 -23.78
CA ILE A 93 -13.57 3.50 -22.88
C ILE A 93 -13.01 3.59 -21.45
N PRO A 94 -13.82 4.01 -20.45
CA PRO A 94 -13.42 4.02 -19.04
C PRO A 94 -12.88 2.67 -18.60
N ILE A 95 -11.86 2.67 -17.73
CA ILE A 95 -11.25 1.42 -17.28
C ILE A 95 -12.17 0.75 -16.26
N GLN A 96 -12.69 -0.43 -16.65
CA GLN A 96 -13.49 -1.29 -15.79
C GLN A 96 -12.77 -2.62 -15.52
N ALA A 97 -13.02 -3.20 -14.36
CA ALA A 97 -12.57 -4.55 -14.00
C ALA A 97 -13.59 -5.26 -13.11
N VAL A 98 -13.57 -6.59 -13.13
CA VAL A 98 -14.29 -7.40 -12.13
C VAL A 98 -13.45 -7.41 -10.86
N TYR A 99 -13.90 -6.71 -9.81
CA TYR A 99 -13.12 -6.59 -8.57
C TYR A 99 -14.01 -6.35 -7.35
N VAL A 100 -13.43 -6.36 -6.15
CA VAL A 100 -14.09 -5.98 -4.90
C VAL A 100 -13.78 -4.50 -4.64
N PRO A 101 -14.74 -3.56 -4.85
CA PRO A 101 -14.45 -2.12 -4.79
C PRO A 101 -13.89 -1.67 -3.43
N SER A 102 -14.37 -2.26 -2.33
CA SER A 102 -13.90 -1.94 -0.98
C SER A 102 -12.43 -2.31 -0.72
N HIS A 103 -11.92 -3.36 -1.38
CA HIS A 103 -10.50 -3.71 -1.30
C HIS A 103 -9.64 -2.68 -2.03
N LEU A 104 -10.06 -2.28 -3.22
CA LEU A 104 -9.39 -1.24 -4.01
C LEU A 104 -9.41 0.11 -3.29
N PHE A 105 -10.57 0.51 -2.79
CA PHE A 105 -10.75 1.71 -1.98
C PHE A 105 -9.79 1.74 -0.79
N HIS A 106 -9.70 0.65 -0.01
CA HIS A 106 -8.83 0.59 1.15
C HIS A 106 -7.35 0.82 0.78
N MET A 107 -6.87 0.21 -0.30
CA MET A 107 -5.50 0.41 -0.76
C MET A 107 -5.25 1.86 -1.19
N LEU A 108 -6.16 2.43 -1.99
CA LEU A 108 -6.04 3.79 -2.50
C LEU A 108 -6.12 4.83 -1.38
N PHE A 109 -7.05 4.65 -0.45
CA PHE A 109 -7.23 5.53 0.72
C PHE A 109 -5.95 5.61 1.56
N GLU A 110 -5.34 4.46 1.89
CA GLU A 110 -4.09 4.44 2.66
C GLU A 110 -2.93 5.10 1.88
N LEU A 111 -2.83 4.88 0.57
CA LEU A 111 -1.81 5.52 -0.27
C LEU A 111 -2.02 7.03 -0.37
N PHE A 112 -3.25 7.50 -0.55
CA PHE A 112 -3.57 8.93 -0.61
C PHE A 112 -3.27 9.63 0.70
N LYS A 113 -3.64 9.06 1.86
CA LYS A 113 -3.25 9.63 3.16
C LYS A 113 -1.74 9.81 3.28
N ASN A 114 -0.95 8.81 2.87
CA ASN A 114 0.51 8.88 2.94
C ASN A 114 1.07 9.96 1.99
N ALA A 115 0.58 10.02 0.76
CA ALA A 115 0.97 11.02 -0.23
C ALA A 115 0.61 12.46 0.21
N MET A 116 -0.61 12.65 0.73
CA MET A 116 -1.10 13.93 1.25
C MET A 116 -0.30 14.39 2.46
N ARG A 117 -0.02 13.47 3.39
CA ARG A 117 0.82 13.75 4.57
C ARG A 117 2.21 14.24 4.15
N ALA A 118 2.90 13.45 3.33
CA ALA A 118 4.26 13.79 2.89
C ALA A 118 4.30 15.11 2.11
N THR A 119 3.30 15.37 1.28
CA THR A 119 3.21 16.62 0.50
C THR A 119 2.97 17.84 1.40
N ASN A 120 2.05 17.75 2.37
CA ASN A 120 1.78 18.83 3.32
C ASN A 120 2.99 19.10 4.24
N GLU A 121 3.56 18.05 4.83
CA GLU A 121 4.72 18.21 5.74
C GLU A 121 5.93 18.85 5.02
N LEU A 122 6.15 18.55 3.74
CA LEU A 122 7.25 19.16 2.98
C LEU A 122 6.98 20.62 2.58
N HIS A 123 5.74 20.97 2.26
CA HIS A 123 5.37 22.28 1.71
C HIS A 123 4.74 23.21 2.75
N GLU A 124 4.83 22.87 4.04
CA GLU A 124 4.33 23.70 5.13
C GLU A 124 4.98 25.11 5.06
N GLY A 125 4.16 26.15 4.91
CA GLY A 125 4.64 27.54 4.77
C GLY A 125 5.20 27.91 3.39
N SER A 126 5.12 27.03 2.39
CA SER A 126 5.52 27.34 1.01
C SER A 126 4.59 28.36 0.36
N LYS A 127 5.17 29.29 -0.42
CA LYS A 127 4.42 30.27 -1.22
C LYS A 127 3.87 29.69 -2.54
N GLU A 128 4.40 28.54 -2.97
CA GLU A 128 4.08 27.93 -4.27
C GLU A 128 2.81 27.06 -4.22
N GLY A 129 2.18 26.91 -3.05
CA GLY A 129 1.04 26.04 -2.83
C GLY A 129 1.41 24.55 -2.77
N LEU A 130 0.40 23.70 -2.60
CA LEU A 130 0.59 22.25 -2.55
C LEU A 130 0.65 21.67 -3.97
N PRO A 131 1.70 20.90 -4.33
CA PRO A 131 1.74 20.25 -5.63
C PRO A 131 0.65 19.17 -5.75
N LEU A 132 0.12 19.02 -6.97
CA LEU A 132 -0.91 18.02 -7.28
C LEU A 132 -0.40 16.58 -7.03
N ILE A 133 -1.29 15.74 -6.48
CA ILE A 133 -1.11 14.28 -6.53
C ILE A 133 -1.61 13.81 -7.90
N LYS A 134 -0.83 12.95 -8.57
CA LYS A 134 -1.21 12.39 -9.88
C LYS A 134 -1.55 10.92 -9.74
N ALA A 135 -2.74 10.54 -10.17
CA ALA A 135 -3.14 9.15 -10.32
C ALA A 135 -3.12 8.77 -11.81
N LYS A 136 -2.45 7.68 -12.16
CA LYS A 136 -2.47 7.10 -13.51
C LYS A 136 -3.06 5.71 -13.46
N VAL A 137 -4.17 5.50 -14.16
CA VAL A 137 -4.84 4.19 -14.28
C VAL A 137 -4.57 3.65 -15.67
N THR A 138 -4.06 2.42 -15.77
CA THR A 138 -3.76 1.80 -17.06
C THR A 138 -4.30 0.39 -17.13
N LEU A 139 -4.92 0.02 -18.25
CA LEU A 139 -5.39 -1.33 -18.51
C LEU A 139 -4.64 -1.92 -19.71
N GLY A 140 -3.85 -2.97 -19.44
CA GLY A 140 -3.14 -3.76 -20.43
C GLY A 140 -3.84 -5.08 -20.73
N LYS A 141 -3.10 -6.02 -21.35
CA LYS A 141 -3.61 -7.37 -21.63
C LYS A 141 -3.85 -8.17 -20.35
N GLU A 142 -2.85 -8.19 -19.47
CA GLU A 142 -2.80 -8.98 -18.23
C GLU A 142 -2.99 -8.13 -16.98
N ASP A 143 -2.54 -6.87 -17.01
CA ASP A 143 -2.46 -6.02 -15.84
C ASP A 143 -3.44 -4.85 -15.90
N LEU A 144 -4.11 -4.62 -14.78
CA LEU A 144 -4.68 -3.33 -14.39
C LEU A 144 -3.71 -2.69 -13.41
N SER A 145 -3.20 -1.50 -13.70
CA SER A 145 -2.25 -0.78 -12.83
C SER A 145 -2.79 0.57 -12.42
N VAL A 146 -2.65 0.90 -11.14
CA VAL A 146 -2.95 2.24 -10.59
C VAL A 146 -1.69 2.78 -9.96
N LYS A 147 -1.14 3.87 -10.52
CA LYS A 147 0.02 4.57 -10.00
C LYS A 147 -0.39 5.87 -9.34
N ILE A 148 -0.02 6.08 -8.08
CA ILE A 148 -0.15 7.33 -7.35
C ILE A 148 1.24 7.95 -7.23
N SER A 149 1.39 9.18 -7.71
CA SER A 149 2.64 9.94 -7.69
C SER A 149 2.46 11.21 -6.87
N ASP A 150 3.31 11.39 -5.87
CA ASP A 150 3.38 12.61 -5.04
C ASP A 150 4.67 13.40 -5.28
N ARG A 151 4.72 14.62 -4.73
CA ARG A 151 5.94 15.42 -4.59
C ARG A 151 6.26 15.67 -3.12
N GLY A 152 6.13 14.65 -2.28
CA GLY A 152 6.35 14.73 -0.83
C GLY A 152 7.80 14.55 -0.39
N GLY A 153 8.79 14.78 -1.27
CA GLY A 153 10.22 14.75 -0.92
C GLY A 153 10.85 13.36 -0.90
N GLY A 154 10.05 12.31 -1.00
CA GLY A 154 10.52 10.94 -1.17
C GLY A 154 11.19 10.33 0.07
N VAL A 155 11.75 9.14 -0.12
CA VAL A 155 12.29 8.27 0.94
C VAL A 155 13.59 7.64 0.46
N ALA A 156 14.63 7.74 1.28
CA ALA A 156 15.91 7.07 1.04
C ALA A 156 15.72 5.56 0.77
N LEU A 157 16.37 5.03 -0.27
CA LEU A 157 16.22 3.64 -0.72
C LEU A 157 16.36 2.62 0.43
N ARG A 158 17.33 2.81 1.35
CA ARG A 158 17.56 1.95 2.53
C ARG A 158 16.37 1.83 3.50
N LYS A 159 15.37 2.72 3.40
CA LYS A 159 14.18 2.74 4.25
C LYS A 159 12.96 2.13 3.57
N ILE A 160 12.96 1.94 2.26
CA ILE A 160 11.77 1.50 1.49
C ILE A 160 11.24 0.16 2.00
N ASP A 161 12.09 -0.84 2.16
CA ASP A 161 11.65 -2.16 2.65
C ASP A 161 11.07 -2.09 4.06
N ARG A 162 11.55 -1.15 4.88
CA ARG A 162 11.08 -0.98 6.25
C ARG A 162 9.69 -0.36 6.31
N LEU A 163 9.23 0.34 5.27
CA LEU A 163 7.87 0.88 5.21
C LEU A 163 6.79 -0.21 5.22
N PHE A 164 7.15 -1.45 4.86
CA PHE A 164 6.26 -2.61 4.94
C PHE A 164 6.38 -3.39 6.25
N ASN A 165 7.20 -2.94 7.21
CA ASN A 165 7.26 -3.58 8.52
C ASN A 165 6.14 -3.06 9.41
N TYR A 166 5.37 -3.96 10.01
CA TYR A 166 4.24 -3.63 10.89
C TYR A 166 4.61 -2.79 12.12
N THR A 167 5.88 -2.83 12.55
CA THR A 167 6.40 -2.08 13.71
C THR A 167 7.06 -0.76 13.33
N TYR A 168 7.09 -0.40 12.04
CA TYR A 168 7.74 0.80 11.55
C TYR A 168 6.72 1.88 11.21
N SER A 169 6.85 3.03 11.85
CA SER A 169 6.07 4.24 11.56
C SER A 169 6.95 5.47 11.76
N THR A 170 6.75 6.48 10.92
CA THR A 170 7.38 7.82 11.07
C THR A 170 6.46 8.82 11.75
N ALA A 171 5.19 8.47 11.98
CA ALA A 171 4.26 9.31 12.72
C ALA A 171 4.32 9.02 14.22
N PRO A 172 4.05 10.03 15.08
CA PRO A 172 3.78 9.80 16.49
C PRO A 172 2.68 8.77 16.69
N THR A 173 2.80 7.95 17.73
CA THR A 173 1.75 6.97 18.07
C THR A 173 0.47 7.72 18.45
N PRO A 174 -0.64 7.52 17.73
CA PRO A 174 -1.87 8.24 17.99
C PRO A 174 -2.50 7.76 19.32
N SER A 175 -3.14 8.68 20.06
CA SER A 175 -3.87 8.32 21.28
C SER A 175 -5.12 7.51 20.93
N LEU A 176 -5.29 6.36 21.61
CA LEU A 176 -6.45 5.48 21.49
C LEU A 176 -7.76 6.14 21.96
N ASP A 177 -7.68 7.21 22.76
CA ASP A 177 -8.85 7.94 23.28
C ASP A 177 -9.42 8.98 22.29
N SER A 178 -8.74 9.21 21.16
CA SER A 178 -9.20 10.16 20.17
C SER A 178 -10.31 9.55 19.30
N LYS A 179 -11.51 10.14 19.32
CA LYS A 179 -12.61 9.80 18.37
C LYS A 179 -12.30 10.14 16.91
N ARG A 180 -11.08 10.60 16.60
CA ARG A 180 -10.65 11.05 15.27
C ARG A 180 -9.83 9.95 14.62
N VAL A 181 -10.09 9.66 13.34
CA VAL A 181 -9.26 8.74 12.56
C VAL A 181 -7.90 9.41 12.35
N PRO A 182 -6.79 8.86 12.86
CA PRO A 182 -5.48 9.46 12.66
C PRO A 182 -5.03 9.28 11.20
N LEU A 183 -4.45 10.31 10.61
CA LEU A 183 -3.94 10.27 9.24
C LEU A 183 -2.82 9.21 9.11
N ALA A 184 -1.98 9.09 10.13
CA ALA A 184 -0.90 8.12 10.23
C ALA A 184 -0.65 7.69 11.69
N GLY A 185 0.19 6.68 11.90
CA GLY A 185 0.80 6.43 13.21
C GLY A 185 0.70 5.00 13.76
N PHE A 186 -0.21 4.17 13.24
CA PHE A 186 -0.24 2.74 13.60
C PHE A 186 0.76 1.87 12.80
N GLY A 187 1.33 2.39 11.69
CA GLY A 187 2.33 1.64 10.91
C GLY A 187 1.79 0.43 10.13
N HIS A 188 0.47 0.25 10.05
CA HIS A 188 -0.14 -0.93 9.43
C HIS A 188 -0.70 -0.67 8.01
N GLY A 189 -0.89 0.58 7.60
CA GLY A 189 -1.55 0.91 6.33
C GLY A 189 -0.88 0.25 5.11
N LEU A 190 0.38 0.57 4.85
CA LEU A 190 1.13 0.03 3.71
C LEU A 190 1.23 -1.51 3.66
N PRO A 191 1.63 -2.22 4.73
CA PRO A 191 1.68 -3.68 4.67
C PRO A 191 0.30 -4.30 4.44
N ILE A 192 -0.76 -3.80 5.08
CA ILE A 192 -2.11 -4.31 4.88
C ILE A 192 -2.62 -4.03 3.45
N SER A 193 -2.39 -2.82 2.91
CA SER A 193 -2.73 -2.51 1.51
C SER A 193 -2.03 -3.46 0.55
N ARG A 194 -0.77 -3.83 0.81
CA ARG A 194 -0.05 -4.81 0.00
C ARG A 194 -0.67 -6.21 0.09
N LEU A 195 -1.17 -6.62 1.25
CA LEU A 195 -1.88 -7.89 1.38
C LEU A 195 -3.17 -7.90 0.56
N TYR A 196 -3.96 -6.82 0.57
CA TYR A 196 -5.15 -6.70 -0.28
C TYR A 196 -4.80 -6.83 -1.77
N ALA A 197 -3.72 -6.20 -2.23
CA ALA A 197 -3.28 -6.33 -3.63
C ALA A 197 -2.89 -7.79 -3.96
N ARG A 198 -2.08 -8.42 -3.09
CA ARG A 198 -1.60 -9.80 -3.27
C ARG A 198 -2.67 -10.86 -3.12
N TYR A 199 -3.78 -10.54 -2.45
CA TYR A 199 -4.86 -11.47 -2.19
C TYR A 199 -5.41 -12.09 -3.48
N PHE A 200 -5.58 -11.27 -4.53
CA PHE A 200 -6.00 -11.72 -5.87
C PHE A 200 -4.85 -11.64 -6.90
N GLN A 201 -3.68 -12.17 -6.54
CA GLN A 201 -2.48 -12.28 -7.39
C GLN A 201 -1.89 -10.96 -7.92
N GLY A 202 -2.27 -9.82 -7.33
CA GLY A 202 -1.66 -8.52 -7.57
C GLY A 202 -0.39 -8.28 -6.74
N ASP A 203 0.06 -7.02 -6.71
CA ASP A 203 1.09 -6.55 -5.76
C ASP A 203 0.99 -5.03 -5.56
N LEU A 204 1.60 -4.54 -4.48
CA LEU A 204 1.80 -3.12 -4.25
C LEU A 204 3.30 -2.86 -4.13
N LYS A 205 3.81 -1.90 -4.92
CA LYS A 205 5.22 -1.52 -4.95
C LYS A 205 5.39 -0.01 -4.76
N LEU A 206 6.49 0.37 -4.11
CA LEU A 206 6.89 1.76 -3.89
C LEU A 206 8.22 2.02 -4.57
N TYR A 207 8.32 3.13 -5.28
CA TYR A 207 9.54 3.64 -5.91
C TYR A 207 9.68 5.10 -5.51
N SER A 208 10.79 5.47 -4.88
CA SER A 208 10.95 6.82 -4.36
C SER A 208 12.25 7.43 -4.84
N MET A 209 12.18 8.73 -5.14
CA MET A 209 13.32 9.57 -5.49
C MET A 209 13.53 10.55 -4.34
N GLU A 210 14.52 10.25 -3.48
CA GLU A 210 14.85 11.08 -2.31
C GLU A 210 15.16 12.53 -2.76
N GLY A 211 14.49 13.50 -2.13
CA GLY A 211 14.51 14.91 -2.49
C GLY A 211 13.41 15.35 -3.46
N VAL A 212 12.62 14.43 -4.03
CA VAL A 212 11.58 14.76 -5.03
C VAL A 212 10.20 14.25 -4.61
N GLY A 213 10.01 12.94 -4.49
CA GLY A 213 8.67 12.35 -4.30
C GLY A 213 8.64 10.83 -4.42
N THR A 214 7.44 10.26 -4.35
CA THR A 214 7.23 8.81 -4.37
C THR A 214 6.16 8.40 -5.38
N ASP A 215 6.42 7.29 -6.07
CA ASP A 215 5.47 6.56 -6.90
C ASP A 215 5.05 5.27 -6.16
N ALA A 216 3.75 5.14 -5.88
CA ALA A 216 3.13 3.92 -5.38
C ALA A 216 2.30 3.27 -6.48
N VAL A 217 2.57 1.99 -6.78
CA VAL A 217 1.89 1.26 -7.86
C VAL A 217 1.16 0.05 -7.30
N ILE A 218 -0.15 0.00 -7.52
CA ILE A 218 -1.00 -1.18 -7.32
C ILE A 218 -1.09 -1.89 -8.67
N TYR A 219 -0.80 -3.19 -8.67
CA TYR A 219 -1.01 -4.10 -9.79
C TYR A 219 -2.14 -5.06 -9.43
N LEU A 220 -3.11 -5.18 -10.32
CA LEU A 220 -4.23 -6.12 -10.26
C LEU A 220 -4.29 -6.92 -11.55
N LYS A 221 -4.88 -8.12 -11.48
CA LYS A 221 -5.17 -8.91 -12.67
C LYS A 221 -6.30 -8.26 -13.47
N ALA A 222 -6.08 -8.09 -14.77
CA ALA A 222 -7.09 -7.57 -15.69
C ALA A 222 -8.20 -8.58 -15.99
N LEU A 223 -7.92 -9.88 -15.83
CA LEU A 223 -8.85 -10.98 -16.09
C LEU A 223 -9.26 -11.64 -14.78
N SER A 224 -10.57 -11.73 -14.52
CA SER A 224 -11.10 -12.40 -13.31
C SER A 224 -10.73 -13.87 -13.22
N SER A 225 -10.55 -14.55 -14.37
CA SER A 225 -10.10 -15.94 -14.45
C SER A 225 -8.67 -16.16 -13.93
N GLU A 226 -7.90 -15.10 -13.72
CA GLU A 226 -6.54 -15.15 -13.16
C GLU A 226 -6.47 -14.61 -11.72
N SER A 227 -7.60 -14.10 -11.21
CA SER A 227 -7.72 -13.50 -9.88
C SER A 227 -7.99 -14.55 -8.81
N PHE A 228 -7.05 -15.48 -8.60
CA PHE A 228 -7.16 -16.52 -7.58
C PHE A 228 -6.79 -16.03 -6.17
N GLU A 229 -7.44 -16.58 -5.15
CA GLU A 229 -7.07 -16.29 -3.76
C GLU A 229 -5.66 -16.80 -3.43
N ARG A 230 -4.81 -15.93 -2.87
CA ARG A 230 -3.48 -16.28 -2.37
C ARG A 230 -3.54 -16.58 -0.87
N LEU A 231 -3.77 -17.84 -0.51
CA LEU A 231 -3.97 -18.24 0.88
C LEU A 231 -2.69 -18.78 1.56
N PRO A 232 -2.50 -18.50 2.86
CA PRO A 232 -1.40 -19.06 3.63
C PRO A 232 -1.66 -20.52 3.99
N VAL A 233 -0.83 -21.44 3.49
CA VAL A 233 -0.92 -22.88 3.84
C VAL A 233 0.03 -23.20 4.98
N PHE A 234 -0.45 -23.90 6.01
CA PHE A 234 0.41 -24.44 7.08
C PHE A 234 0.97 -25.80 6.65
N ASN A 235 2.30 -25.90 6.56
CA ASN A 235 3.03 -27.10 6.19
C ASN A 235 4.45 -27.08 6.78
N LYS A 236 5.27 -28.10 6.49
CA LYS A 236 6.67 -28.16 6.97
C LYS A 236 7.49 -26.92 6.58
N SER A 237 7.27 -26.34 5.40
CA SER A 237 7.97 -25.11 4.98
C SER A 237 7.56 -23.92 5.83
N ALA A 238 6.26 -23.73 6.08
CA ALA A 238 5.77 -22.66 6.95
C ALA A 238 6.27 -22.83 8.40
N TRP A 239 6.34 -24.06 8.91
CA TRP A 239 6.87 -24.35 10.24
C TRP A 239 8.35 -23.96 10.38
N ARG A 240 9.18 -24.21 9.35
CA ARG A 240 10.62 -23.84 9.35
C ARG A 240 10.86 -22.34 9.51
N HIS A 241 9.97 -21.49 8.99
CA HIS A 241 10.08 -20.03 9.16
C HIS A 241 10.03 -19.58 10.63
N TYR A 242 9.40 -20.37 11.51
CA TYR A 242 9.31 -20.06 12.95
C TYR A 242 10.41 -20.71 13.79
N GLN A 243 11.17 -21.64 13.22
CA GLN A 243 12.22 -22.39 13.91
C GLN A 243 13.63 -21.89 13.55
N GLY A 244 13.75 -21.02 12.55
CA GLY A 244 15.03 -20.48 12.10
C GLY A 244 15.70 -19.62 13.18
N GLY A 245 16.89 -20.02 13.61
CA GLY A 245 17.80 -19.17 14.38
C GLY A 245 18.51 -18.15 13.48
N PRO A 246 19.18 -17.13 14.06
CA PRO A 246 19.97 -16.18 13.28
C PRO A 246 21.10 -16.91 12.55
N GLY A 247 21.09 -16.84 11.22
CA GLY A 247 22.20 -17.30 10.37
C GLY A 247 23.33 -16.27 10.32
N ALA A 248 24.51 -16.71 9.86
CA ALA A 248 25.53 -15.77 9.41
C ALA A 248 25.02 -15.04 8.15
N ASP A 249 25.39 -13.76 8.00
CA ASP A 249 25.02 -13.01 6.80
C ASP A 249 25.71 -13.63 5.57
N ASP A 250 24.96 -13.77 4.48
CA ASP A 250 25.45 -14.35 3.22
C ASP A 250 26.54 -13.48 2.53
N TRP A 251 26.63 -12.21 2.91
CA TRP A 251 27.51 -11.22 2.31
C TRP A 251 28.36 -10.47 3.35
N SER A 252 29.47 -9.90 2.89
CA SER A 252 30.38 -9.15 3.76
C SER A 252 29.70 -7.92 4.35
N ASN A 253 29.85 -7.73 5.67
CA ASN A 253 29.50 -6.49 6.34
C ASN A 253 30.78 -5.70 6.67
N PRO A 254 30.86 -4.41 6.31
CA PRO A 254 32.00 -3.60 6.68
C PRO A 254 32.08 -3.39 8.20
N SER A 255 33.30 -3.17 8.70
CA SER A 255 33.50 -2.71 10.08
C SER A 255 32.77 -1.38 10.30
N LYS A 256 32.20 -1.19 11.50
CA LYS A 256 31.67 0.12 11.91
C LYS A 256 32.75 1.19 12.01
N GLU A 257 33.99 0.76 12.21
CA GLU A 257 35.18 1.60 12.24
C GLU A 257 36.15 1.08 11.16
N PRO A 258 35.96 1.49 9.89
CA PRO A 258 36.88 1.13 8.82
C PRO A 258 38.27 1.71 9.10
N ARG A 259 39.31 0.94 8.82
CA ARG A 259 40.69 1.40 9.01
C ARG A 259 41.01 2.55 8.05
N ASP A 260 41.52 3.65 8.60
CA ASP A 260 42.02 4.79 7.81
C ASP A 260 43.32 4.42 7.08
N THR A 261 43.29 4.42 5.75
CA THR A 261 44.42 4.09 4.87
C THR A 261 45.24 5.31 4.46
N SER A 262 44.83 6.53 4.82
CA SER A 262 45.51 7.77 4.43
C SER A 262 46.91 7.91 5.06
N LYS A 263 47.12 7.39 6.27
CA LYS A 263 48.39 7.48 7.02
C LYS A 263 49.51 6.57 6.50
N TYR A 264 49.26 5.73 5.49
CA TYR A 264 50.23 4.75 4.97
C TYR A 264 51.08 5.28 3.80
N LYS A 265 50.77 6.45 3.22
CA LYS A 265 51.50 7.00 2.06
C LYS A 265 52.83 7.73 2.37
N ALA A 266 53.34 7.67 3.61
CA ALA A 266 54.48 8.50 4.04
C ALA A 266 55.86 7.79 4.08
N LYS A 267 56.01 6.60 3.50
CA LYS A 267 57.34 5.96 3.35
C LYS A 267 57.48 5.26 2.00
N ARG A 268 57.79 6.05 0.97
CA ARG A 268 58.41 5.56 -0.26
C ARG A 268 59.45 6.56 -0.72
#